data_AF-A0A0B2UR53-F1
#
_entry.id   AF-A0A0B2UR53-F1
#
_cell.length_a   1.000
_cell.length_b   1.000
_cell.length_c   1.000
_cell.angle_alpha   90.00
_cell.angle_beta   90.00
_cell.angle_gamma   90.00
#
_symmetry.space_group_name_H-M   'P 1'
#
loop_
_entity.id
_entity.type
_entity.pdbx_description
1 polymer ?
#
loop_
_entity_poly.entity_id
_entity_poly.type
_entity_poly.pdbx_seq_one_letter_code
_entity_poly.pdbx_strand_id
1 'polypeptide(L)'
;MRRPLDEIESKSLRSSEEVLRDMNALERANDELNKLKSTMAKLQNLSEQLHPLESAYADVRFFDVDVEQTQQQYEDLMSLMDNELHDENIFGESVEQLRRELDRLKDELEAALSNGQLEEILHHEVPALRAQLGLLESKHNDAKQSRVHVDRSSHPAVEALVRELDDIGQLTVKKLSDLAEAEKQEKIVVIRLELEKLRFEAP
;
A
#
# COMPACT_ATOMS: atom_id res chain seq x y z
N MET A 1 -5.94 3.29 34.51
CA MET A 1 -5.08 2.41 33.68
C MET A 1 -5.63 2.22 32.28
N ARG A 2 -6.95 2.42 32.07
CA ARG A 2 -7.58 2.47 30.75
C ARG A 2 -7.41 3.80 29.98
N ARG A 3 -7.09 4.90 30.68
CA ARG A 3 -6.93 6.23 30.06
C ARG A 3 -6.07 6.26 28.78
N PRO A 4 -4.89 5.61 28.69
CA PRO A 4 -4.12 5.57 27.45
C PRO A 4 -4.84 4.86 26.29
N LEU A 5 -5.61 3.79 26.57
CA LEU A 5 -6.50 3.15 25.59
C LEU A 5 -7.55 4.14 25.09
N ASP A 6 -8.32 4.72 26.02
CA ASP A 6 -9.44 5.61 25.67
C ASP A 6 -8.97 6.85 24.88
N GLU A 7 -7.79 7.39 25.23
CA GLU A 7 -7.16 8.52 24.53
C GLU A 7 -6.70 8.16 23.12
N ILE A 8 -6.28 6.91 22.86
CA ILE A 8 -5.77 6.49 21.56
C ILE A 8 -6.89 5.97 20.65
N GLU A 9 -7.89 5.29 21.22
CA GLU A 9 -9.11 4.86 20.53
C GLU A 9 -9.95 6.04 20.03
N SER A 10 -10.00 7.13 20.81
CA SER A 10 -10.80 8.32 20.45
C SER A 10 -10.16 9.24 19.41
N LYS A 11 -8.88 9.03 19.08
CA LYS A 11 -8.19 9.80 18.05
C LYS A 11 -8.72 9.43 16.66
N SER A 12 -8.82 10.43 15.80
CA SER A 12 -9.08 10.24 14.37
C SER A 12 -7.89 9.58 13.66
N LEU A 13 -8.10 9.28 12.37
CA LEU A 13 -7.05 8.90 11.42
C LEU A 13 -5.87 9.87 11.51
N ARG A 14 -4.66 9.31 11.51
CA ARG A 14 -3.41 10.04 11.68
C ARG A 14 -2.26 9.37 10.93
N SER A 15 -1.15 10.08 10.74
CA SER A 15 -0.03 9.57 9.94
C SER A 15 0.60 8.31 10.55
N SER A 16 1.24 7.48 9.73
CA SER A 16 1.93 6.26 10.20
C SER A 16 2.97 6.56 11.29
N GLU A 17 3.65 7.70 11.24
CA GLU A 17 4.59 8.12 12.29
C GLU A 17 3.89 8.40 13.63
N GLU A 18 2.71 9.01 13.60
CA GLU A 18 1.92 9.29 14.80
C GLU A 18 1.32 8.00 15.38
N VAL A 19 0.86 7.08 14.53
CA VAL A 19 0.39 5.75 14.95
C VAL A 19 1.52 4.97 15.62
N LEU A 20 2.76 5.01 15.08
CA LEU A 20 3.92 4.37 15.70
C LEU A 20 4.24 4.96 17.08
N ARG A 21 4.15 6.28 17.27
CA ARG A 21 4.35 6.91 18.59
C ARG A 21 3.28 6.47 19.58
N ASP A 22 2.04 6.38 19.13
CA ASP A 22 0.92 5.90 19.96
C ASP A 22 1.10 4.41 20.32
N MET A 23 1.58 3.59 19.39
CA MET A 23 1.88 2.18 19.65
C MET A 23 2.97 2.05 20.74
N ASN A 24 4.05 2.83 20.65
CA ASN A 24 5.07 2.87 21.70
C ASN A 24 4.51 3.33 23.07
N ALA A 25 3.50 4.21 23.07
CA ALA A 25 2.85 4.64 24.30
C ALA A 25 1.97 3.52 24.89
N LEU A 26 1.23 2.79 24.04
CA LEU A 26 0.44 1.62 24.44
C LEU A 26 1.33 0.50 24.99
N GLU A 27 2.46 0.19 24.33
CA GLU A 27 3.42 -0.81 24.81
C GLU A 27 3.94 -0.49 26.21
N ARG A 28 4.35 0.77 26.45
CA ARG A 28 4.80 1.21 27.77
C ARG A 28 3.70 1.09 28.83
N ALA A 29 2.47 1.47 28.48
CA ALA A 29 1.33 1.34 29.40
C ALA A 29 0.98 -0.13 29.67
N ASN A 30 1.11 -1.00 28.67
CA ASN A 30 0.91 -2.45 28.82
C ASN A 30 2.00 -3.10 29.69
N ASP A 31 3.25 -2.64 29.58
CA ASP A 31 4.34 -3.07 30.47
C ASP A 31 4.09 -2.67 31.93
N GLU A 32 3.50 -1.50 32.19
CA GLU A 32 3.07 -1.12 33.53
C GLU A 32 1.92 -2.01 34.04
N LEU A 33 0.98 -2.38 33.16
CA LEU A 33 -0.10 -3.31 33.48
C LEU A 33 0.44 -4.72 33.83
N ASN A 34 1.44 -5.20 33.10
CA ASN A 34 2.13 -6.46 33.40
C ASN A 34 2.81 -6.44 34.78
N LYS A 35 3.37 -5.30 35.21
CA LYS A 35 3.88 -5.15 36.57
C LYS A 35 2.74 -5.21 37.61
N LEU A 36 1.56 -4.69 37.30
CA LEU A 36 0.40 -4.81 38.19
C LEU A 36 -0.05 -6.27 38.37
N LYS A 37 -0.04 -7.09 37.31
CA LYS A 37 -0.34 -8.54 37.41
C LYS A 37 0.53 -9.25 38.45
N SER A 38 1.82 -8.91 38.51
CA SER A 38 2.71 -9.45 39.55
C SER A 38 2.32 -9.05 40.98
N THR A 39 1.69 -7.88 41.13
CA THR A 39 1.16 -7.39 42.41
C THR A 39 -0.18 -8.05 42.74
N MET A 40 -1.04 -8.29 41.75
CA MET A 40 -2.28 -9.05 41.90
C MET A 40 -2.04 -10.45 42.42
N ALA A 41 -1.02 -11.16 41.90
CA ALA A 41 -0.65 -12.49 42.40
C ALA A 41 -0.31 -12.48 43.91
N LYS A 42 0.32 -11.41 44.40
CA LYS A 42 0.59 -11.25 45.85
C LYS A 42 -0.68 -10.94 46.63
N LEU A 43 -1.54 -10.09 46.07
CA LEU A 43 -2.83 -9.72 46.66
C LEU A 43 -3.75 -10.94 46.80
N GLN A 44 -3.77 -11.81 45.79
CA GLN A 44 -4.51 -13.06 45.81
C GLN A 44 -4.03 -13.97 46.94
N ASN A 45 -2.71 -14.20 47.06
CA ASN A 45 -2.15 -15.01 48.14
C ASN A 45 -2.51 -14.45 49.54
N LEU A 46 -2.43 -13.12 49.71
CA LEU A 46 -2.85 -12.47 50.96
C LEU A 46 -4.35 -12.64 51.23
N SER A 47 -5.20 -12.54 50.20
CA SER A 47 -6.65 -12.73 50.34
C SER A 47 -7.01 -14.16 50.75
N GLU A 48 -6.27 -15.16 50.27
CA GLU A 48 -6.44 -16.57 50.63
C GLU A 48 -6.05 -16.82 52.10
N GLN A 49 -5.05 -16.10 52.62
CA GLN A 49 -4.65 -16.14 54.04
C GLN A 49 -5.65 -15.47 54.98
N LEU A 50 -6.51 -14.58 54.48
CA LEU A 50 -7.54 -13.87 55.25
C LEU A 50 -8.85 -14.65 55.37
N HIS A 51 -8.87 -15.94 55.03
CA HIS A 51 -10.04 -16.79 55.18
C HIS A 51 -10.59 -16.74 56.62
N PRO A 52 -11.90 -16.52 56.85
CA PRO A 52 -13.03 -16.61 55.91
C PRO A 52 -13.54 -15.26 55.36
N LEU A 53 -12.73 -14.20 55.24
CA LEU A 53 -13.21 -12.92 54.68
C LEU A 53 -13.50 -13.02 53.17
N GLU A 54 -14.71 -13.47 52.83
CA GLU A 54 -15.16 -13.64 51.44
C GLU A 54 -15.15 -12.34 50.64
N SER A 55 -15.44 -11.20 51.27
CA SER A 55 -15.41 -9.88 50.60
C SER A 55 -14.02 -9.57 50.04
N ALA A 56 -12.96 -9.85 50.80
CA ALA A 56 -11.59 -9.58 50.37
C ALA A 56 -11.22 -10.48 49.17
N TYR A 57 -11.62 -11.75 49.20
CA TYR A 57 -11.42 -12.67 48.08
C TYR A 57 -12.19 -12.24 46.82
N ALA A 58 -13.45 -11.82 46.97
CA ALA A 58 -14.27 -11.34 45.87
C ALA A 58 -13.67 -10.09 45.20
N ASP A 59 -13.26 -9.10 46.00
CA ASP A 59 -12.66 -7.85 45.50
C ASP A 59 -11.38 -8.13 44.71
N VAL A 60 -10.49 -8.99 45.22
CA VAL A 60 -9.26 -9.35 44.49
C VAL A 60 -9.59 -10.05 43.17
N ARG A 61 -10.59 -10.94 43.15
CA ARG A 61 -11.02 -11.60 41.90
C ARG A 61 -11.60 -10.64 40.88
N PHE A 62 -12.42 -9.67 41.29
CA PHE A 62 -12.92 -8.64 40.37
C PHE A 62 -11.78 -7.83 39.76
N PHE A 63 -10.83 -7.39 40.60
CA PHE A 63 -9.68 -6.62 40.15
C PHE A 63 -8.76 -7.41 39.20
N ASP A 64 -8.56 -8.70 39.45
CA ASP A 64 -7.76 -9.58 38.58
C ASP A 64 -8.39 -9.69 37.18
N VAL A 65 -9.70 -9.93 37.12
CA VAL A 65 -10.47 -9.97 35.87
C VAL A 65 -10.40 -8.63 35.13
N ASP A 66 -10.55 -7.51 35.83
CA ASP A 66 -10.47 -6.17 35.23
C ASP A 66 -9.09 -5.90 34.60
N VAL A 67 -8.01 -6.35 35.26
CA VAL A 67 -6.64 -6.23 34.75
C VAL A 67 -6.43 -7.11 33.51
N GLU A 68 -6.93 -8.35 33.52
CA GLU A 68 -6.86 -9.22 32.36
C GLU A 68 -7.65 -8.67 31.16
N GLN A 69 -8.87 -8.19 31.39
CA GLN A 69 -9.69 -7.58 30.34
C GLN A 69 -9.05 -6.33 29.77
N THR A 70 -8.50 -5.47 30.63
CA THR A 70 -7.80 -4.26 30.18
C THR A 70 -6.57 -4.63 29.35
N GLN A 71 -5.84 -5.69 29.72
CA GLN A 71 -4.68 -6.15 28.94
C GLN A 71 -5.10 -6.66 27.56
N GLN A 72 -6.17 -7.45 27.49
CA GLN A 72 -6.70 -7.92 26.22
C GLN A 72 -7.04 -6.75 25.30
N GLN A 73 -7.65 -5.69 25.83
CA GLN A 73 -7.95 -4.47 25.07
C GLN A 73 -6.69 -3.78 24.52
N TYR A 74 -5.60 -3.74 25.29
CA TYR A 74 -4.30 -3.26 24.79
C TYR A 74 -3.79 -4.12 23.65
N GLU A 75 -3.79 -5.45 23.82
CA GLU A 75 -3.30 -6.38 22.80
C GLU A 75 -4.13 -6.32 21.52
N ASP A 76 -5.45 -6.25 21.64
CA ASP A 76 -6.38 -6.13 20.51
C ASP A 76 -6.15 -4.82 19.74
N LEU A 77 -6.09 -3.68 20.44
CA LEU A 77 -5.87 -2.37 19.81
C LEU A 77 -4.49 -2.28 19.15
N MET A 78 -3.44 -2.75 19.83
CA MET A 78 -2.09 -2.79 19.24
C MET A 78 -2.07 -3.69 18.00
N SER A 79 -2.72 -4.85 18.03
CA SER A 79 -2.81 -5.75 16.87
C SER A 79 -3.55 -5.09 15.70
N LEU A 80 -4.63 -4.35 15.96
CA LEU A 80 -5.35 -3.60 14.92
C LEU A 80 -4.47 -2.52 14.30
N MET A 81 -3.79 -1.73 15.12
CA MET A 81 -2.88 -0.67 14.66
C MET A 81 -1.69 -1.23 13.87
N ASP A 82 -1.11 -2.35 14.33
CA ASP A 82 0.01 -3.01 13.65
C ASP A 82 -0.40 -3.55 12.28
N ASN A 83 -1.57 -4.19 12.19
CA ASN A 83 -2.13 -4.65 10.92
C ASN A 83 -2.36 -3.48 9.94
N GLU A 84 -2.95 -2.37 10.41
CA GLU A 84 -3.16 -1.19 9.56
C GLU A 84 -1.84 -0.56 9.08
N LEU A 85 -0.82 -0.50 9.95
CA LEU A 85 0.52 -0.04 9.59
C LEU A 85 1.20 -0.95 8.58
N HIS A 86 1.07 -2.26 8.78
CA HIS A 86 1.60 -3.27 7.86
C HIS A 86 0.94 -3.18 6.48
N ASP A 87 -0.39 -3.06 6.44
CA ASP A 87 -1.15 -2.86 5.21
C ASP A 87 -0.75 -1.57 4.50
N GLU A 88 -0.47 -0.49 5.25
CA GLU A 88 0.04 0.75 4.66
C GLU A 88 1.45 0.61 4.11
N ASN A 89 2.33 -0.12 4.79
CA ASN A 89 3.67 -0.37 4.29
C ASN A 89 3.65 -1.20 3.00
N ILE A 90 2.87 -2.29 2.95
CA ILE A 90 2.69 -3.10 1.73
C ILE A 90 2.15 -2.25 0.58
N PHE A 91 1.18 -1.38 0.88
CA PHE A 91 0.61 -0.49 -0.12
C PHE A 91 1.67 0.49 -0.67
N GLY A 92 2.45 1.13 0.20
CA GLY A 92 3.54 2.01 -0.18
C GLY A 92 4.61 1.31 -1.03
N GLU A 93 5.01 0.09 -0.65
CA GLU A 93 5.95 -0.73 -1.42
C GLU A 93 5.40 -1.08 -2.81
N SER A 94 4.11 -1.39 -2.91
CA SER A 94 3.44 -1.70 -4.18
C SER A 94 3.39 -0.48 -5.11
N VAL A 95 3.10 0.71 -4.56
CA VAL A 95 3.13 1.98 -5.32
C VAL A 95 4.52 2.25 -5.86
N GLU A 96 5.55 2.10 -5.02
CA GLU A 96 6.95 2.32 -5.43
C GLU A 96 7.42 1.27 -6.46
N GLN A 97 6.98 0.02 -6.35
CA GLN A 97 7.25 -0.99 -7.37
C GLN A 97 6.65 -0.59 -8.73
N LEU A 98 5.37 -0.23 -8.76
CA LEU A 98 4.70 0.19 -10.00
C LEU A 98 5.34 1.44 -10.61
N ARG A 99 5.79 2.36 -9.78
CA ARG A 99 6.54 3.54 -10.23
C ARG A 99 7.83 3.17 -10.94
N ARG A 100 8.62 2.23 -10.39
CA ARG A 100 9.84 1.74 -11.04
C ARG A 100 9.54 1.00 -12.33
N GLU A 101 8.46 0.23 -12.38
CA GLU A 101 8.04 -0.46 -13.60
C GLU A 101 7.60 0.55 -14.67
N LEU A 102 6.91 1.63 -14.31
CA LEU A 102 6.59 2.72 -15.22
C LEU A 102 7.83 3.45 -15.73
N ASP A 103 8.78 3.77 -14.86
CA ASP A 103 10.02 4.42 -15.27
C ASP A 103 10.84 3.52 -16.21
N ARG A 104 10.90 2.22 -15.93
CA ARG A 104 11.49 1.22 -16.84
C ARG A 104 10.77 1.19 -18.19
N LEU A 105 9.44 1.22 -18.19
CA LEU A 105 8.64 1.22 -19.41
C LEU A 105 8.89 2.49 -20.25
N LYS A 106 9.09 3.65 -19.60
CA LYS A 106 9.48 4.89 -20.28
C LYS A 106 10.84 4.74 -20.94
N ASP A 107 11.83 4.18 -20.24
CA ASP A 107 13.17 3.94 -20.78
C ASP A 107 13.13 2.96 -21.98
N GLU A 108 12.34 1.88 -21.87
CA GLU A 108 12.14 0.91 -22.96
C GLU A 108 11.43 1.56 -24.17
N LEU A 109 10.45 2.44 -23.93
CA LEU A 109 9.79 3.20 -24.98
C LEU A 109 10.76 4.17 -25.66
N GLU A 110 11.66 4.82 -24.93
CA GLU A 110 12.69 5.69 -25.50
C GLU A 110 13.68 4.91 -26.37
N ALA A 111 14.09 3.72 -25.92
CA ALA A 111 15.03 2.85 -26.61
C ALA A 111 14.42 2.01 -27.74
N ALA A 112 13.09 1.91 -27.83
CA ALA A 112 12.41 1.12 -28.85
C ALA A 112 12.65 1.67 -30.27
N LEU A 113 13.25 0.84 -31.12
CA LEU A 113 13.61 1.18 -32.51
C LEU A 113 12.74 0.46 -33.55
N SER A 114 11.89 -0.49 -33.13
CA SER A 114 11.12 -1.34 -34.03
C SER A 114 9.63 -1.41 -33.66
N ASN A 115 8.77 -1.59 -34.68
CA ASN A 115 7.33 -1.73 -34.50
C ASN A 115 6.95 -2.90 -33.57
N GLY A 116 7.65 -4.03 -33.64
CA GLY A 116 7.37 -5.18 -32.79
C GLY A 116 7.55 -4.89 -31.29
N GLN A 117 8.59 -4.14 -30.93
CA GLN A 117 8.83 -3.74 -29.53
C GLN A 117 7.78 -2.75 -29.03
N LEU A 118 7.33 -1.82 -29.89
CA LEU A 118 6.29 -0.87 -29.54
C LEU A 118 4.90 -1.54 -29.43
N GLU A 119 4.60 -2.52 -30.29
CA GLU A 119 3.39 -3.33 -30.20
C GLU A 119 3.39 -4.20 -28.93
N GLU A 120 4.55 -4.76 -28.54
CA GLU A 120 4.70 -5.52 -27.30
C GLU A 120 4.39 -4.66 -26.07
N ILE A 121 4.98 -3.45 -26.00
CA ILE A 121 4.70 -2.48 -24.93
C ILE A 121 3.21 -2.12 -24.88
N LEU A 122 2.59 -1.85 -26.04
CA LEU A 122 1.19 -1.40 -26.12
C LEU A 122 0.18 -2.51 -25.77
N HIS A 123 0.43 -3.74 -26.20
CA HIS A 123 -0.55 -4.83 -26.10
C HIS A 123 -0.33 -5.76 -24.91
N HIS A 124 0.86 -5.79 -24.32
CA HIS A 124 1.17 -6.66 -23.18
C HIS A 124 1.50 -5.86 -21.92
N GLU A 125 2.51 -4.99 -21.97
CA GLU A 125 3.02 -4.32 -20.76
C GLU A 125 2.05 -3.25 -20.23
N VAL A 126 1.54 -2.36 -21.09
CA VAL A 126 0.60 -1.30 -20.69
C VAL A 126 -0.70 -1.88 -20.08
N PRO A 127 -1.37 -2.88 -20.70
CA PRO A 127 -2.55 -3.50 -20.10
C PRO A 127 -2.27 -4.23 -18.79
N ALA A 128 -1.10 -4.88 -18.66
CA ALA A 128 -0.71 -5.56 -17.43
C ALA A 128 -0.55 -4.57 -16.27
N LEU A 129 0.18 -3.47 -16.49
CA LEU A 129 0.34 -2.40 -15.49
C LEU A 129 -0.99 -1.74 -15.13
N ARG A 130 -1.88 -1.54 -16.12
CA ARG A 130 -3.22 -1.00 -15.86
C ARG A 130 -4.05 -1.92 -14.98
N ALA A 131 -3.97 -3.24 -15.18
CA ALA A 131 -4.65 -4.21 -14.34
C ALA A 131 -4.10 -4.21 -12.90
N GLN A 132 -2.78 -4.10 -12.73
CA GLN A 132 -2.16 -4.01 -11.41
C GLN A 132 -2.55 -2.72 -10.67
N LEU A 133 -2.57 -1.57 -11.37
CA LEU A 133 -3.05 -0.31 -10.81
C LEU A 133 -4.53 -0.39 -10.39
N GLY A 134 -5.39 -0.99 -11.22
CA GLY A 134 -6.80 -1.19 -10.89
C GLY A 134 -7.02 -2.09 -9.66
N LEU A 135 -6.20 -3.14 -9.52
CA LEU A 135 -6.23 -3.97 -8.31
C LEU A 135 -5.78 -3.19 -7.08
N LEU A 136 -4.74 -2.36 -7.21
CA LEU A 136 -4.23 -1.53 -6.13
C LEU A 136 -5.24 -0.47 -5.70
N GLU A 137 -5.95 0.14 -6.65
CA GLU A 137 -7.05 1.09 -6.41
C GLU A 137 -8.23 0.41 -5.71
N SER A 138 -8.63 -0.79 -6.14
CA SER A 138 -9.67 -1.57 -5.45
C SER A 138 -9.28 -1.86 -4.00
N LYS A 139 -8.07 -2.38 -3.78
CA LYS A 139 -7.56 -2.65 -2.42
C LYS A 139 -7.52 -1.39 -1.57
N HIS A 140 -7.16 -0.26 -2.17
CA HIS A 140 -7.18 1.03 -1.49
C HIS A 140 -8.60 1.40 -1.03
N ASN A 141 -9.58 1.28 -1.92
CA ASN A 141 -10.98 1.63 -1.66
C ASN A 141 -11.62 0.70 -0.62
N ASP A 142 -11.32 -0.60 -0.67
CA ASP A 142 -11.79 -1.57 0.32
C ASP A 142 -11.23 -1.21 1.71
N ALA A 143 -9.92 -0.99 1.81
CA ALA A 143 -9.26 -0.63 3.06
C ALA A 143 -9.67 0.76 3.58
N LYS A 144 -10.21 1.65 2.74
CA LYS A 144 -10.74 2.96 3.18
C LYS A 144 -12.01 2.81 4.01
N GLN A 145 -12.81 1.76 3.80
CA GLN A 145 -14.06 1.54 4.54
C GLN A 145 -13.84 0.96 5.94
N SER A 146 -12.73 0.24 6.14
CA SER A 146 -12.42 -0.44 7.40
C SER A 146 -11.39 0.28 8.27
N ARG A 147 -10.67 1.29 7.74
CA ARG A 147 -9.59 1.99 8.45
C ARG A 147 -10.10 2.86 9.60
N VAL A 148 -9.39 2.78 10.73
CA VAL A 148 -9.71 3.54 11.94
C VAL A 148 -8.53 4.37 12.43
N HIS A 149 -7.28 3.91 12.25
CA HIS A 149 -6.11 4.50 12.91
C HIS A 149 -5.12 5.17 11.95
N VAL A 150 -4.76 4.53 10.84
CA VAL A 150 -3.74 5.01 9.90
C VAL A 150 -4.36 5.78 8.73
N ASP A 151 -3.96 7.04 8.57
CA ASP A 151 -4.28 7.85 7.39
C ASP A 151 -3.36 7.51 6.23
N ARG A 152 -3.94 7.32 5.04
CA ARG A 152 -3.22 7.14 3.79
C ARG A 152 -3.13 8.47 3.06
N SER A 153 -2.10 9.25 3.38
CA SER A 153 -1.77 10.47 2.62
C SER A 153 -1.30 10.18 1.18
N SER A 154 -1.18 8.92 0.79
CA SER A 154 -0.63 8.39 -0.46
C SER A 154 -1.61 8.32 -1.66
N HIS A 155 -2.87 8.74 -1.50
CA HIS A 155 -3.87 8.80 -2.60
C HIS A 155 -3.42 9.56 -3.88
N PRO A 156 -2.69 10.69 -3.79
CA PRO A 156 -2.22 11.41 -4.97
C PRO A 156 -1.27 10.59 -5.85
N ALA A 157 -0.61 9.56 -5.29
CA ALA A 157 0.36 8.76 -6.01
C ALA A 157 -0.29 7.82 -7.03
N VAL A 158 -1.40 7.14 -6.68
CA VAL A 158 -2.03 6.17 -7.59
C VAL A 158 -2.67 6.84 -8.79
N GLU A 159 -3.39 7.95 -8.60
CA GLU A 159 -3.95 8.72 -9.71
C GLU A 159 -2.86 9.29 -10.63
N ALA A 160 -1.73 9.72 -10.07
CA ALA A 160 -0.59 10.17 -10.85
C ALA A 160 0.00 9.02 -11.69
N LEU A 161 0.19 7.83 -11.11
CA LEU A 161 0.68 6.66 -11.84
C LEU A 161 -0.26 6.23 -12.98
N VAL A 162 -1.58 6.33 -12.78
CA VAL A 162 -2.57 6.06 -13.84
C VAL A 162 -2.41 7.06 -15.00
N ARG A 163 -2.27 8.35 -14.70
CA ARG A 163 -2.04 9.37 -15.74
C ARG A 163 -0.73 9.15 -16.48
N GLU A 164 0.34 8.82 -15.76
CA GLU A 164 1.64 8.51 -16.37
C GLU A 164 1.56 7.29 -17.30
N LEU A 165 0.83 6.24 -16.90
CA LEU A 165 0.61 5.07 -17.75
C LEU A 165 -0.20 5.41 -19.00
N ASP A 166 -1.22 6.26 -18.87
CA ASP A 166 -2.02 6.73 -20.00
C ASP A 166 -1.20 7.57 -20.99
N ASP A 167 -0.32 8.43 -20.47
CA ASP A 167 0.60 9.23 -21.27
C ASP A 167 1.59 8.35 -22.05
N ILE A 168 2.13 7.31 -21.40
CA ILE A 168 2.99 6.32 -22.07
C ILE A 168 2.20 5.60 -23.18
N GLY A 169 0.98 5.14 -22.90
CA GLY A 169 0.13 4.50 -23.92
C GLY A 169 -0.08 5.39 -25.15
N GLN A 170 -0.35 6.68 -24.94
CA GLN A 170 -0.51 7.64 -26.04
C GLN A 170 0.80 7.88 -26.81
N LEU A 171 1.93 7.99 -26.11
CA LEU A 171 3.24 8.15 -26.74
C LEU A 171 3.64 6.93 -27.58
N THR A 172 3.35 5.71 -27.12
CA THR A 172 3.61 4.47 -27.86
C THR A 172 2.78 4.42 -29.15
N VAL A 173 1.49 4.75 -29.09
CA VAL A 173 0.62 4.83 -30.28
C VAL A 173 1.13 5.88 -31.27
N LYS A 174 1.59 7.03 -30.77
CA LYS A 174 2.15 8.09 -31.61
C LYS A 174 3.43 7.63 -32.31
N LYS A 175 4.38 7.02 -31.59
CA LYS A 175 5.62 6.49 -32.18
C LYS A 175 5.36 5.41 -33.25
N LEU A 176 4.38 4.53 -33.01
CA LEU A 176 3.94 3.55 -34.01
C LEU A 176 3.41 4.21 -35.28
N SER A 177 2.60 5.26 -35.13
CA SER A 177 2.08 6.03 -36.27
C SER A 177 3.20 6.71 -37.05
N ASP A 178 4.14 7.35 -36.36
CA ASP A 178 5.27 8.05 -36.98
C ASP A 178 6.18 7.08 -37.76
N LEU A 179 6.45 5.89 -37.21
CA LEU A 179 7.22 4.83 -37.88
C LEU A 179 6.48 4.28 -39.12
N ALA A 180 5.16 4.06 -39.02
CA ALA A 180 4.36 3.59 -40.14
C ALA A 180 4.32 4.61 -41.29
N GLU A 181 4.28 5.92 -40.98
CA GLU A 181 4.39 6.97 -41.97
C GLU A 181 5.78 7.03 -42.62
N ALA A 182 6.85 6.87 -41.83
CA ALA A 182 8.22 6.83 -42.33
C ALA A 182 8.44 5.65 -43.29
N GLU A 183 8.01 4.44 -42.93
CA GLU A 183 8.10 3.26 -43.80
C GLU A 183 7.30 3.46 -45.10
N LYS A 184 6.13 4.08 -45.02
CA LYS A 184 5.32 4.38 -46.21
C LYS A 184 6.04 5.37 -47.13
N GLN A 185 6.67 6.39 -46.57
CA GLN A 185 7.45 7.37 -47.33
C GLN A 185 8.68 6.72 -47.99
N GLU A 186 9.41 5.86 -47.28
CA GLU A 186 10.52 5.10 -47.85
C GLU A 186 10.08 4.21 -49.02
N LYS A 187 9.00 3.44 -48.85
CA LYS A 187 8.44 2.60 -49.92
C LYS A 187 8.07 3.44 -51.15
N ILE A 188 7.49 4.62 -50.96
CA ILE A 188 7.18 5.55 -52.07
C ILE A 188 8.45 6.01 -52.79
N VAL A 189 9.51 6.35 -52.05
CA VAL A 189 10.79 6.78 -52.63
C VAL A 189 11.45 5.64 -53.42
N VAL A 190 11.46 4.42 -52.88
CA VAL A 190 11.99 3.24 -53.57
C VAL A 190 11.23 2.97 -54.87
N ILE A 191 9.90 2.97 -54.82
CA ILE A 191 9.06 2.77 -56.02
C ILE A 191 9.33 3.86 -57.07
N ARG A 192 9.47 5.12 -56.65
CA ARG A 192 9.81 6.22 -57.58
C ARG A 192 11.16 6.01 -58.26
N LEU A 193 12.18 5.59 -57.51
CA LEU A 193 13.51 5.28 -58.04
C LEU A 193 13.46 4.11 -59.04
N GLU A 194 12.69 3.06 -58.76
CA GLU A 194 12.51 1.93 -59.68
C GLU A 194 11.76 2.34 -60.96
N LEU A 195 10.73 3.18 -60.85
CA LEU A 195 10.01 3.71 -62.00
C LEU A 195 10.88 4.61 -62.88
N GLU A 196 11.78 5.40 -62.29
CA GLU A 196 12.75 6.19 -63.04
C GLU A 196 13.75 5.28 -63.78
N LYS A 197 14.28 4.24 -63.13
CA LYS A 197 15.16 3.26 -63.80
C LYS A 197 14.46 2.59 -64.98
N LEU A 198 13.22 2.15 -64.81
CA LEU A 198 12.42 1.55 -65.88
C LEU A 198 12.13 2.52 -67.03
N ARG A 199 12.00 3.82 -66.74
CA ARG A 199 11.87 4.85 -67.79
C ARG A 199 13.15 5.07 -68.59
N PHE A 200 14.32 4.87 -67.99
CA PHE A 200 15.62 4.98 -68.67
C PHE A 200 16.02 3.70 -69.41
N GLU A 201 15.46 2.54 -69.06
CA GLU A 201 15.71 1.25 -69.72
C GLU A 201 14.67 0.87 -70.80
N ALA A 202 13.61 1.67 -70.98
CA ALA A 202 12.64 1.49 -72.07
C ALA A 202 13.22 2.05 -73.40
N PRO A 203 13.30 1.24 -74.48
CA PRO A 203 13.83 1.64 -75.79
C PRO A 203 12.94 2.62 -76.57
#